data_AF-A0A956II02-F1
#
_entry.id   AF-A0A956II02-F1
#
_cell.length_a   1.000
_cell.length_b   1.000
_cell.length_c   1.000
_cell.angle_alpha   90.00
_cell.angle_beta   90.00
_cell.angle_gamma   90.00
#
_symmetry.space_group_name_H-M   'P 1'
#
loop_
_entity.id
_entity.type
_entity.pdbx_description
1 polymer ?
#
loop_
_entity_poly.entity_id
_entity_poly.type
_entity_poly.pdbx_seq_one_letter_code
_entity_poly.pdbx_strand_id
1 'polypeptide(L)'
;DGLPPVIRAQGLGLGHEEGPTGRIRTNTLSAHWQLREFVLDRRCAEEICQLDVVPTPLTDVAFSGLFVASKDPRAQAAADALVSQVKKLATSTPAELSLSFPRETWAPENNPDAPRPEAYGRFASGHVELRERVQAELDAIASPLAPEDIYARATATTCSGCHELSSGVNIGQGESFPRSLGFLHVDQGMLLSPALVEVFLPQRRAFLDAFLASQP
;
A
#
# COMPACT_ATOMS: atom_id res chain seq x y z
N ASP A 1 -39.93 -3.01 -26.16
CA ASP A 1 -38.64 -3.70 -26.01
C ASP A 1 -37.57 -2.71 -25.57
N GLY A 2 -37.11 -2.83 -24.33
CA GLY A 2 -36.11 -1.93 -23.76
C GLY A 2 -34.71 -2.39 -24.12
N LEU A 3 -33.80 -1.44 -24.39
CA LEU A 3 -32.38 -1.75 -24.50
C LEU A 3 -31.91 -2.42 -23.20
N PRO A 4 -31.19 -3.54 -23.26
CA PRO A 4 -30.65 -4.17 -22.06
C PRO A 4 -29.70 -3.19 -21.34
N PRO A 5 -29.57 -3.28 -20.01
CA PRO A 5 -28.67 -2.41 -19.27
C PRO A 5 -27.24 -2.49 -19.81
N VAL A 6 -26.65 -1.32 -20.06
CA VAL A 6 -25.28 -1.16 -20.59
C VAL A 6 -24.24 -1.68 -19.59
N ILE A 7 -24.59 -1.71 -18.30
CA ILE A 7 -23.74 -2.26 -17.24
C ILE A 7 -24.12 -3.72 -17.00
N ARG A 8 -23.24 -4.63 -17.45
CA ARG A 8 -23.30 -6.04 -17.06
C ARG A 8 -22.56 -6.23 -15.75
N ALA A 9 -23.11 -7.04 -14.86
CA ALA A 9 -22.53 -7.30 -13.56
C ALA A 9 -21.12 -7.92 -13.68
N GLN A 10 -20.88 -8.75 -14.70
CA GLN A 10 -19.56 -9.28 -15.06
C GLN A 10 -18.52 -8.17 -15.33
N GLY A 11 -18.95 -7.02 -15.86
CA GLY A 11 -18.09 -5.86 -16.11
C GLY A 11 -17.70 -5.10 -14.83
N LEU A 12 -18.31 -5.42 -13.69
CA LEU A 12 -17.96 -4.87 -12.37
C LEU A 12 -17.00 -5.81 -11.60
N GLY A 13 -16.44 -6.80 -12.29
CA GLY A 13 -15.46 -7.73 -11.73
C GLY A 13 -16.06 -8.83 -10.86
N LEU A 14 -17.35 -9.12 -11.04
CA LEU A 14 -17.97 -10.36 -10.60
C LEU A 14 -17.26 -11.55 -11.24
N GLY A 15 -16.71 -12.44 -10.40
CA GLY A 15 -15.92 -13.57 -10.85
C GLY A 15 -16.64 -14.45 -11.86
N HIS A 16 -15.91 -14.81 -12.94
CA HIS A 16 -16.16 -16.00 -13.73
C HIS A 16 -15.18 -17.11 -13.28
N GLU A 17 -15.02 -18.19 -14.07
CA GLU A 17 -14.17 -19.35 -13.74
C GLU A 17 -12.73 -19.01 -13.32
N GLU A 18 -12.22 -17.81 -13.66
CA GLU A 18 -10.89 -17.29 -13.30
C GLU A 18 -10.84 -16.51 -11.96
N GLY A 19 -11.98 -16.33 -11.28
CA GLY A 19 -12.10 -15.65 -9.98
C GLY A 19 -12.47 -14.16 -10.07
N PRO A 20 -12.81 -13.53 -8.92
CA PRO A 20 -13.30 -12.16 -8.88
C PRO A 20 -12.17 -11.11 -9.05
N THR A 21 -12.36 -10.19 -9.99
CA THR A 21 -11.41 -9.10 -10.31
C THR A 21 -11.84 -7.75 -9.74
N GLY A 22 -13.12 -7.61 -9.37
CA GLY A 22 -13.67 -6.41 -8.77
C GLY A 22 -13.27 -6.26 -7.31
N ARG A 23 -13.11 -5.01 -6.86
CA ARG A 23 -12.80 -4.67 -5.47
C ARG A 23 -13.81 -3.67 -4.93
N ILE A 24 -14.30 -3.92 -3.72
CA ILE A 24 -15.04 -2.96 -2.91
C ILE A 24 -14.12 -2.56 -1.77
N ARG A 25 -13.89 -1.27 -1.58
CA ARG A 25 -13.13 -0.73 -0.46
C ARG A 25 -14.05 0.05 0.46
N THR A 26 -14.09 -0.32 1.73
CA THR A 26 -14.81 0.45 2.75
C THR A 26 -13.83 1.29 3.53
N ASN A 27 -14.13 2.57 3.67
CA ASN A 27 -13.34 3.53 4.40
C ASN A 27 -14.19 4.06 5.56
N THR A 28 -13.90 3.62 6.79
CA THR A 28 -14.65 4.08 7.97
C THR A 28 -13.96 5.31 8.52
N LEU A 29 -14.64 6.46 8.44
CA LEU A 29 -14.16 7.75 8.96
C LEU A 29 -14.78 8.09 10.34
N SER A 30 -15.27 7.08 11.07
CA SER A 30 -15.73 7.26 12.45
C SER A 30 -14.54 7.33 13.41
N ALA A 31 -14.74 7.21 14.73
CA ALA A 31 -13.75 7.47 15.79
C ALA A 31 -12.30 6.98 15.52
N HIS A 32 -12.12 5.94 14.70
CA HIS A 32 -10.82 5.51 14.15
C HIS A 32 -10.94 5.23 12.65
N TRP A 33 -9.94 5.65 11.88
CA TRP A 33 -9.89 5.35 10.45
C TRP A 33 -9.58 3.86 10.21
N GLN A 34 -10.36 3.20 9.36
CA GLN A 34 -10.04 1.84 8.89
C GLN A 34 -10.35 1.66 7.41
N LEU A 35 -9.48 0.92 6.72
CA LEU A 35 -9.69 0.44 5.37
C LEU A 35 -9.82 -1.08 5.36
N ARG A 36 -10.86 -1.58 4.68
CA ARG A 36 -11.03 -3.01 4.39
C ARG A 36 -11.36 -3.18 2.92
N GLU A 37 -10.88 -4.28 2.34
CA GLU A 37 -11.15 -4.66 0.96
C GLU A 37 -12.03 -5.91 0.91
N PHE A 38 -12.91 -5.95 -0.08
CA PHE A 38 -13.81 -7.05 -0.34
C PHE A 38 -13.84 -7.31 -1.84
N VAL A 39 -14.23 -8.52 -2.22
CA VAL A 39 -14.53 -8.90 -3.60
C VAL A 39 -16.01 -9.27 -3.71
N LEU A 40 -16.56 -9.10 -4.92
CA LEU A 40 -17.86 -9.65 -5.26
C LEU A 40 -17.68 -11.03 -5.87
N ASP A 41 -18.14 -12.06 -5.17
CA ASP A 41 -18.10 -13.43 -5.64
C ASP A 41 -19.50 -13.90 -6.03
N ARG A 42 -19.58 -14.71 -7.09
CA ARG A 42 -20.84 -15.30 -7.57
C ARG A 42 -20.81 -16.79 -7.30
N ARG A 43 -21.57 -17.23 -6.30
CA ARG A 43 -21.71 -18.65 -5.97
C ARG A 43 -23.00 -19.20 -6.56
N CYS A 44 -22.88 -20.17 -7.46
CA CYS A 44 -24.02 -20.84 -8.08
C CYS A 44 -24.15 -22.26 -7.53
N ALA A 45 -25.35 -22.64 -7.12
CA ALA A 45 -25.74 -24.00 -6.84
C ALA A 45 -26.90 -24.35 -7.79
N GLU A 46 -26.65 -25.30 -8.69
CA GLU A 46 -27.55 -25.59 -9.82
C GLU A 46 -27.86 -24.31 -10.63
N GLU A 47 -29.14 -23.96 -10.80
CA GLU A 47 -29.61 -22.76 -11.52
C GLU A 47 -29.71 -21.51 -10.62
N ILE A 48 -29.45 -21.63 -9.32
CA ILE A 48 -29.57 -20.52 -8.38
C ILE A 48 -28.19 -19.95 -8.11
N CYS A 49 -27.99 -18.69 -8.48
CA CYS A 49 -26.77 -17.95 -8.18
C CYS A 49 -27.02 -16.87 -7.13
N GLN A 50 -26.14 -16.81 -6.14
CA GLN A 50 -26.07 -15.76 -5.13
C GLN A 50 -24.84 -14.88 -5.34
N LEU A 51 -24.98 -13.62 -4.96
CA LEU A 51 -23.88 -12.66 -4.91
C LEU A 51 -23.44 -12.49 -3.47
N ASP A 52 -22.14 -12.67 -3.25
CA ASP A 52 -21.51 -12.54 -1.95
C ASP A 52 -20.49 -11.41 -1.93
N VAL A 53 -20.45 -10.69 -0.81
CA VAL A 53 -19.37 -9.75 -0.50
C VAL A 53 -18.37 -10.46 0.39
N VAL A 54 -17.23 -10.85 -0.17
CA VAL A 54 -16.23 -11.66 0.51
C VAL A 54 -15.07 -10.76 0.97
N PRO A 55 -14.73 -10.71 2.27
CA PRO A 55 -13.55 -10.00 2.74
C PRO A 55 -12.29 -10.54 2.07
N THR A 56 -11.41 -9.65 1.62
CA THR A 56 -10.13 -10.02 1.04
C THR A 56 -9.01 -9.18 1.64
N PRO A 57 -7.79 -9.73 1.82
CA PRO A 57 -6.66 -8.94 2.29
C PRO A 57 -6.37 -7.77 1.35
N LEU A 58 -5.89 -6.67 1.94
CA LEU A 58 -5.45 -5.50 1.21
C LEU A 58 -4.29 -5.84 0.30
N THR A 59 -4.50 -5.60 -0.98
CA THR A 59 -3.49 -5.83 -2.01
C THR A 59 -2.23 -5.02 -1.71
N ASP A 60 -1.08 -5.69 -1.80
CA ASP A 60 0.28 -5.13 -1.69
C ASP A 60 0.66 -4.47 -0.35
N VAL A 61 -0.10 -4.71 0.72
CA VAL A 61 0.25 -4.24 2.07
C VAL A 61 0.47 -5.45 2.96
N ALA A 62 1.71 -5.72 3.40
CA ALA A 62 1.96 -6.79 4.36
C ALA A 62 1.36 -6.47 5.73
N PHE A 63 0.91 -7.51 6.45
CA PHE A 63 0.53 -7.40 7.86
C PHE A 63 1.77 -7.04 8.70
N SER A 64 1.75 -5.89 9.37
CA SER A 64 2.92 -5.39 10.12
C SER A 64 3.38 -6.32 11.24
N GLY A 65 2.46 -7.13 11.78
CA GLY A 65 2.78 -8.16 12.76
C GLY A 65 3.63 -9.33 12.22
N LEU A 66 3.92 -9.40 10.92
CA LEU A 66 4.86 -10.35 10.33
C LEU A 66 6.33 -9.90 10.47
N PHE A 67 6.59 -8.64 10.82
CA PHE A 67 7.96 -8.11 10.99
C PHE A 67 8.51 -8.26 12.41
N VAL A 68 7.89 -9.11 13.25
CA VAL A 68 8.45 -9.55 14.53
C VAL A 68 9.17 -10.89 14.34
N ALA A 69 10.21 -11.14 15.12
CA ALA A 69 10.94 -12.40 15.05
C ALA A 69 9.98 -13.58 15.31
N SER A 70 9.81 -14.44 14.31
CA SER A 70 8.81 -15.51 14.29
C SER A 70 9.28 -16.68 13.43
N LYS A 71 8.76 -17.88 13.70
CA LYS A 71 8.96 -19.08 12.86
C LYS A 71 7.87 -19.27 11.80
N ASP A 72 6.90 -18.35 11.72
CA ASP A 72 5.86 -18.39 10.69
C ASP A 72 6.49 -18.19 9.30
N PRO A 73 6.29 -19.10 8.33
CA PRO A 73 6.82 -18.94 6.98
C PRO A 73 6.44 -17.61 6.30
N ARG A 74 5.28 -17.03 6.66
CA ARG A 74 4.85 -15.73 6.15
C ARG A 74 5.70 -14.58 6.66
N ALA A 75 6.26 -14.69 7.86
CA ALA A 75 7.19 -13.70 8.41
C ALA A 75 8.49 -13.68 7.59
N GLN A 76 9.01 -14.86 7.26
CA GLN A 76 10.17 -14.98 6.36
C GLN A 76 9.86 -14.41 4.97
N ALA A 77 8.73 -14.77 4.38
CA ALA A 77 8.32 -14.26 3.07
C ALA A 77 8.17 -12.73 3.04
N ALA A 78 7.61 -12.13 4.09
CA ALA A 78 7.50 -10.68 4.22
C ALA A 78 8.89 -10.01 4.37
N ALA A 79 9.78 -10.59 5.18
CA ALA A 79 11.15 -10.13 5.33
C ALA A 79 11.93 -10.20 4.00
N ASP A 80 11.84 -11.32 3.27
CA ASP A 80 12.50 -11.53 1.98
C ASP A 80 12.00 -10.55 0.92
N ALA A 81 10.68 -10.31 0.88
CA ALA A 81 10.06 -9.35 -0.02
C ALA A 81 10.50 -7.91 0.27
N LEU A 82 10.66 -7.54 1.55
CA LEU A 82 11.17 -6.21 1.92
C LEU A 82 12.65 -6.06 1.54
N VAL A 83 13.49 -7.03 1.93
CA VAL A 83 14.95 -7.01 1.69
C VAL A 83 15.24 -6.93 0.19
N SER A 84 14.58 -7.73 -0.64
CA SER A 84 14.78 -7.71 -2.10
C SER A 84 14.37 -6.39 -2.79
N GLN A 85 13.68 -5.50 -2.08
CA GLN A 85 13.19 -4.23 -2.60
C GLN A 85 13.80 -3.01 -1.90
N VAL A 86 14.83 -3.19 -1.06
CA VAL A 86 15.55 -2.09 -0.38
C VAL A 86 16.00 -1.03 -1.39
N LYS A 87 16.52 -1.42 -2.56
CA LYS A 87 16.92 -0.48 -3.61
C LYS A 87 15.76 0.41 -4.11
N LYS A 88 14.54 -0.12 -4.22
CA LYS A 88 13.36 0.66 -4.64
C LYS A 88 12.95 1.66 -3.55
N LEU A 89 13.18 1.31 -2.29
CA LEU A 89 12.91 2.19 -1.15
C LEU A 89 14.05 3.20 -0.91
N ALA A 90 15.26 2.92 -1.37
CA ALA A 90 16.42 3.81 -1.24
C ALA A 90 16.49 4.92 -2.33
N THR A 91 15.45 5.11 -3.14
CA THR A 91 15.39 6.23 -4.10
C THR A 91 15.38 7.59 -3.38
N SER A 92 15.90 8.63 -4.03
CA SER A 92 15.89 10.01 -3.52
C SER A 92 14.54 10.71 -3.68
N THR A 93 13.56 10.09 -4.36
CA THR A 93 12.29 10.74 -4.70
C THR A 93 11.13 10.03 -3.99
N PRO A 94 10.41 10.68 -3.05
CA PRO A 94 9.29 10.07 -2.35
C PRO A 94 8.19 9.55 -3.28
N ALA A 95 7.99 10.19 -4.44
CA ALA A 95 7.01 9.76 -5.45
C ALA A 95 7.35 8.43 -6.14
N GLU A 96 8.58 7.95 -6.01
CA GLU A 96 9.06 6.71 -6.64
C GLU A 96 9.12 5.54 -5.65
N LEU A 97 8.83 5.79 -4.37
CA LEU A 97 8.76 4.75 -3.36
C LEU A 97 7.70 3.72 -3.77
N SER A 98 8.13 2.47 -3.85
CA SER A 98 7.27 1.36 -4.22
C SER A 98 7.66 0.11 -3.46
N LEU A 99 6.65 -0.64 -3.06
CA LEU A 99 6.79 -1.87 -2.33
C LEU A 99 5.59 -2.76 -2.65
N SER A 100 5.86 -4.04 -2.89
CA SER A 100 4.84 -5.06 -3.11
C SER A 100 5.15 -6.27 -2.28
N PHE A 101 4.12 -6.97 -1.82
CA PHE A 101 4.29 -8.13 -0.95
C PHE A 101 3.57 -9.36 -1.52
N PRO A 102 4.06 -10.58 -1.23
CA PRO A 102 3.35 -11.81 -1.59
C PRO A 102 1.96 -11.88 -0.94
N ARG A 103 0.97 -12.45 -1.64
CA ARG A 103 -0.44 -12.44 -1.23
C ARG A 103 -0.68 -13.05 0.15
N GLU A 104 0.07 -14.09 0.49
CA GLU A 104 0.01 -14.78 1.78
C GLU A 104 0.42 -13.91 2.98
N THR A 105 1.07 -12.77 2.72
CA THR A 105 1.51 -11.82 3.75
C THR A 105 0.58 -10.63 3.92
N TRP A 106 -0.42 -10.47 3.04
CA TRP A 106 -1.26 -9.28 2.99
C TRP A 106 -2.09 -9.06 4.26
N ALA A 107 -2.25 -7.79 4.64
CA ALA A 107 -2.99 -7.36 5.82
C ALA A 107 -4.51 -7.46 5.58
N PRO A 108 -5.31 -7.90 6.56
CA PRO A 108 -6.77 -7.96 6.42
C PRO A 108 -7.44 -6.58 6.46
N GLU A 109 -6.76 -5.56 7.01
CA GLU A 109 -7.22 -4.19 7.11
C GLU A 109 -6.02 -3.23 7.11
N ASN A 110 -6.29 -1.93 6.96
CA ASN A 110 -5.34 -0.86 7.24
C ASN A 110 -5.95 0.01 8.35
N ASN A 111 -5.26 0.17 9.47
CA ASN A 111 -5.76 0.88 10.64
C ASN A 111 -4.60 1.53 11.43
N PRO A 112 -4.42 2.86 11.33
CA PRO A 112 -3.34 3.59 12.02
C PRO A 112 -3.51 3.61 13.54
N ASP A 113 -4.74 3.40 14.04
CA ASP A 113 -5.07 3.42 15.47
C ASP A 113 -5.16 2.03 16.09
N ALA A 114 -4.99 0.96 15.29
CA ALA A 114 -4.93 -0.39 15.83
C ALA A 114 -3.78 -0.48 16.85
N PRO A 115 -3.86 -1.39 17.85
CA PRO A 115 -2.69 -1.70 18.70
C PRO A 115 -1.47 -2.19 17.89
N ARG A 116 -1.67 -2.48 16.60
CA ARG A 116 -0.66 -2.77 15.58
C ARG A 116 -0.90 -1.88 14.35
N PRO A 117 -0.43 -0.61 14.34
CA PRO A 117 -0.48 0.17 13.12
C PRO A 117 0.30 -0.55 12.00
N GLU A 118 -0.04 -0.33 10.72
CA GLU A 118 0.80 -0.73 9.58
C GLU A 118 2.09 0.12 9.49
N ALA A 119 2.67 0.48 10.64
CA ALA A 119 3.97 1.11 10.79
C ALA A 119 5.04 0.02 10.87
N TYR A 120 5.59 -0.38 9.72
CA TYR A 120 6.63 -1.41 9.66
C TYR A 120 7.81 -1.10 10.56
N GLY A 121 8.19 0.18 10.69
CA GLY A 121 9.30 0.61 11.55
C GLY A 121 9.15 0.22 13.02
N ARG A 122 7.93 0.21 13.56
CA ARG A 122 7.70 -0.17 14.96
C ARG A 122 7.99 -1.65 15.22
N PHE A 123 7.65 -2.52 14.27
CA PHE A 123 7.81 -3.96 14.43
C PHE A 123 9.20 -4.43 13.98
N ALA A 124 9.66 -3.91 12.83
CA ALA A 124 10.94 -4.30 12.24
C ALA A 124 12.16 -3.83 13.03
N SER A 125 12.05 -2.72 13.79
CA SER A 125 13.17 -2.23 14.63
C SER A 125 13.58 -3.20 15.73
N GLY A 126 12.66 -4.05 16.22
CA GLY A 126 12.96 -5.13 17.17
C GLY A 126 13.51 -6.40 16.53
N HIS A 127 13.51 -6.51 15.20
CA HIS A 127 13.91 -7.72 14.47
C HIS A 127 15.36 -7.64 14.00
N VAL A 128 16.30 -8.03 14.88
CA VAL A 128 17.76 -7.89 14.65
C VAL A 128 18.22 -8.44 13.30
N GLU A 129 17.82 -9.67 12.95
CA GLU A 129 18.24 -10.30 11.69
C GLU A 129 17.75 -9.54 10.44
N LEU A 130 16.49 -9.10 10.42
CA LEU A 130 15.95 -8.28 9.33
C LEU A 130 16.71 -6.96 9.19
N ARG A 131 17.02 -6.31 10.33
CA ARG A 131 17.80 -5.07 10.36
C ARG A 131 19.20 -5.26 9.75
N GLU A 132 19.87 -6.36 10.08
CA GLU A 132 21.18 -6.71 9.52
C GLU A 132 21.10 -7.00 8.02
N ARG A 133 20.06 -7.70 7.57
CA ARG A 133 19.83 -7.98 6.14
C ARG A 133 19.54 -6.71 5.34
N VAL A 134 18.73 -5.79 5.88
CA VAL A 134 18.47 -4.49 5.26
C VAL A 134 19.76 -3.65 5.22
N GLN A 135 20.55 -3.65 6.29
CA GLN A 135 21.85 -2.97 6.30
C GLN A 135 22.78 -3.51 5.22
N ALA A 136 22.85 -4.83 5.05
CA ALA A 136 23.69 -5.43 4.01
C ALA A 136 23.29 -4.99 2.59
N GLU A 137 21.99 -4.88 2.29
CA GLU A 137 21.51 -4.34 1.02
C GLU A 137 21.84 -2.85 0.84
N LEU A 138 21.72 -2.06 1.91
CA LEU A 138 22.08 -0.64 1.91
C LEU A 138 23.58 -0.44 1.64
N ASP A 139 24.43 -1.22 2.30
CA ASP A 139 25.88 -1.20 2.10
C ASP A 139 26.24 -1.61 0.67
N ALA A 140 25.57 -2.63 0.12
CA ALA A 140 25.79 -3.11 -1.24
C ALA A 140 25.48 -2.07 -2.32
N ILE A 141 24.53 -1.16 -2.07
CA ILE A 141 24.20 -0.05 -2.97
C ILE A 141 24.86 1.27 -2.55
N ALA A 142 25.76 1.26 -1.57
CA ALA A 142 26.42 2.44 -0.99
C ALA A 142 25.43 3.55 -0.57
N SER A 143 24.26 3.15 -0.07
CA SER A 143 23.23 4.09 0.40
C SER A 143 23.62 4.63 1.78
N PRO A 144 23.48 5.94 2.03
CA PRO A 144 23.74 6.51 3.34
C PRO A 144 22.57 6.32 4.33
N LEU A 145 21.44 5.74 3.88
CA LEU A 145 20.26 5.48 4.71
C LEU A 145 20.54 4.43 5.78
N ALA A 146 19.81 4.50 6.89
CA ALA A 146 19.75 3.46 7.90
C ALA A 146 18.57 2.49 7.63
N PRO A 147 18.58 1.28 8.20
CA PRO A 147 17.45 0.35 8.12
C PRO A 147 16.12 0.97 8.59
N GLU A 148 16.16 1.81 9.61
CA GLU A 148 15.00 2.53 10.14
C GLU A 148 14.38 3.48 9.09
N ASP A 149 15.22 4.11 8.25
CA ASP A 149 14.75 4.96 7.16
C ASP A 149 14.00 4.11 6.12
N ILE A 150 14.51 2.91 5.82
CA ILE A 150 13.84 1.96 4.91
C ILE A 150 12.48 1.54 5.47
N TYR A 151 12.36 1.30 6.77
CA TYR A 151 11.08 0.96 7.37
C TYR A 151 10.10 2.14 7.38
N ALA A 152 10.58 3.37 7.58
CA ALA A 152 9.77 4.58 7.46
C ALA A 152 9.27 4.78 6.03
N ARG A 153 10.15 4.60 5.03
CA ARG A 153 9.81 4.65 3.60
C ARG A 153 8.84 3.54 3.19
N ALA A 154 9.03 2.32 3.70
CA ALA A 154 8.10 1.21 3.49
C ALA A 154 6.72 1.53 4.09
N THR A 155 6.67 2.10 5.29
CA THR A 155 5.42 2.54 5.92
C THR A 155 4.71 3.57 5.04
N ALA A 156 5.45 4.50 4.44
CA ALA A 156 4.91 5.53 3.55
C ALA A 156 4.26 4.97 2.27
N THR A 157 4.54 3.72 1.87
CA THR A 157 3.88 3.06 0.73
C THR A 157 2.51 2.45 1.09
N THR A 158 2.16 2.40 2.37
CA THR A 158 0.86 1.89 2.84
C THR A 158 -0.22 2.97 2.75
N CYS A 159 -1.50 2.56 2.81
CA CYS A 159 -2.62 3.50 2.80
C CYS A 159 -2.55 4.47 4.00
N SER A 160 -2.38 3.97 5.22
CA SER A 160 -2.19 4.83 6.41
C SER A 160 -0.90 5.65 6.33
N GLY A 161 0.16 5.12 5.73
CA GLY A 161 1.41 5.83 5.46
C GLY A 161 1.21 7.13 4.69
N CYS A 162 0.70 7.02 3.46
CA CYS A 162 0.44 8.18 2.60
C CYS A 162 -0.48 9.22 3.25
N HIS A 163 -1.51 8.77 3.98
CA HIS A 163 -2.59 9.62 4.45
C HIS A 163 -2.34 10.23 5.84
N GLU A 164 -1.65 9.55 6.76
CA GLU A 164 -1.51 9.99 8.16
C GLU A 164 -0.12 9.69 8.73
N LEU A 165 0.28 8.42 8.76
CA LEU A 165 1.42 7.94 9.54
C LEU A 165 2.78 8.47 9.05
N SER A 166 2.89 8.82 7.77
CA SER A 166 4.14 9.36 7.21
C SER A 166 4.07 10.87 6.99
N SER A 167 2.94 11.53 7.23
CA SER A 167 2.78 12.96 6.94
C SER A 167 3.78 13.82 7.73
N GLY A 168 4.76 14.41 7.04
CA GLY A 168 5.84 15.20 7.66
C GLY A 168 6.87 14.41 8.47
N VAL A 169 6.78 13.07 8.47
CA VAL A 169 7.70 12.19 9.18
C VAL A 169 9.02 12.08 8.43
N ASN A 170 10.13 12.07 9.17
CA ASN A 170 11.46 11.88 8.61
C ASN A 170 11.56 10.47 7.97
N ILE A 171 11.98 10.43 6.71
CA ILE A 171 12.18 9.20 5.93
C ILE A 171 13.66 9.01 5.57
N GLY A 172 14.57 9.58 6.36
CA GLY A 172 16.01 9.47 6.22
C GLY A 172 16.69 10.71 5.66
N GLN A 173 17.97 10.88 5.99
CA GLN A 173 18.82 11.99 5.51
C GLN A 173 18.26 13.41 5.76
N GLY A 174 17.42 13.58 6.77
CA GLY A 174 16.77 14.87 7.05
C GLY A 174 15.62 15.22 6.09
N GLU A 175 15.27 14.31 5.18
CA GLU A 175 14.11 14.42 4.30
C GLU A 175 12.86 13.98 5.06
N SER A 176 11.79 14.79 4.98
CA SER A 176 10.46 14.40 5.48
C SER A 176 9.58 13.98 4.32
N PHE A 177 8.78 12.93 4.51
CA PHE A 177 7.72 12.59 3.57
C PHE A 177 6.72 13.75 3.51
N PRO A 178 6.25 14.12 2.32
CA PRO A 178 5.53 15.37 2.13
C PRO A 178 4.16 15.34 2.83
N ARG A 179 3.72 16.51 3.31
CA ARG A 179 2.56 16.62 4.19
C ARG A 179 1.23 16.45 3.45
N SER A 180 0.31 15.72 4.07
CA SER A 180 -1.13 15.68 3.79
C SER A 180 -1.88 16.85 4.49
N LEU A 181 -3.20 16.95 4.31
CA LEU A 181 -4.08 17.89 5.04
C LEU A 181 -4.71 17.19 6.27
N GLY A 182 -3.90 16.46 7.04
CA GLY A 182 -4.38 15.37 7.92
C GLY A 182 -4.69 14.13 7.09
N PHE A 183 -5.72 13.35 7.42
CA PHE A 183 -6.05 12.15 6.66
C PHE A 183 -6.31 12.38 5.15
N LEU A 184 -6.70 13.59 4.74
CA LEU A 184 -7.07 13.90 3.36
C LEU A 184 -5.92 14.54 2.57
N HIS A 185 -5.88 14.28 1.26
CA HIS A 185 -5.02 15.02 0.33
C HIS A 185 -5.76 16.15 -0.40
N VAL A 186 -7.10 16.09 -0.41
CA VAL A 186 -7.98 17.13 -0.96
C VAL A 186 -9.10 17.34 0.05
N ASP A 187 -9.28 18.58 0.51
CA ASP A 187 -10.36 18.90 1.43
C ASP A 187 -11.67 19.29 0.72
N GLN A 188 -12.71 19.58 1.49
CA GLN A 188 -14.03 19.98 0.95
C GLN A 188 -14.01 21.36 0.27
N GLY A 189 -12.99 22.16 0.53
CA GLY A 189 -12.74 23.45 -0.12
C GLY A 189 -11.89 23.35 -1.38
N MET A 190 -11.58 22.14 -1.85
CA MET A 190 -10.69 21.86 -3.00
C MET A 190 -9.23 22.27 -2.76
N LEU A 191 -8.81 22.46 -1.50
CA LEU A 191 -7.40 22.66 -1.19
C LEU A 191 -6.65 21.35 -1.44
N LEU A 192 -5.55 21.43 -2.17
CA LEU A 192 -4.65 20.29 -2.40
C LEU A 192 -3.52 20.30 -1.37
N SER A 193 -3.15 19.13 -0.84
CA SER A 193 -2.06 19.01 0.13
C SER A 193 -0.70 19.31 -0.49
N PRO A 194 0.31 19.76 0.30
CA PRO A 194 1.70 19.90 -0.16
C PRO A 194 2.22 18.66 -0.88
N ALA A 195 1.94 17.46 -0.36
CA ALA A 195 2.27 16.20 -1.04
C ALA A 195 1.77 16.12 -2.48
N LEU A 196 0.52 16.51 -2.75
CA LEU A 196 0.01 16.51 -4.11
C LEU A 196 0.70 17.57 -4.97
N VAL A 197 0.76 18.82 -4.52
CA VAL A 197 1.19 19.94 -5.39
C VAL A 197 2.70 20.02 -5.58
N GLU A 198 3.49 19.60 -4.60
CA GLU A 198 4.95 19.72 -4.64
C GLU A 198 5.64 18.44 -5.13
N VAL A 199 5.02 17.27 -4.95
CA VAL A 199 5.68 15.97 -5.19
C VAL A 199 4.91 15.11 -6.20
N PHE A 200 3.69 14.68 -5.86
CA PHE A 200 3.03 13.61 -6.61
C PHE A 200 2.39 14.06 -7.94
N LEU A 201 1.74 15.22 -7.99
CA LEU A 201 1.14 15.73 -9.24
C LEU A 201 2.21 16.16 -10.26
N PRO A 202 3.29 16.89 -9.87
CA PRO A 202 4.39 17.17 -10.78
C PRO A 202 5.02 15.90 -11.37
N GLN A 203 5.27 14.88 -10.54
CA GLN A 203 5.84 13.62 -11.02
C GLN A 203 4.89 12.90 -11.99
N ARG A 204 3.58 12.84 -11.69
CA ARG A 204 2.59 12.24 -12.59
C ARG A 204 2.50 12.97 -13.92
N ARG A 205 2.57 14.30 -13.90
CA ARG A 205 2.61 15.10 -15.13
C ARG A 205 3.85 14.76 -15.95
N ALA A 206 5.03 14.72 -15.33
CA ALA A 206 6.27 14.38 -16.02
C ALA A 206 6.19 12.99 -16.69
N PHE A 207 5.63 11.99 -16.01
CA PHE A 207 5.38 10.67 -16.60
C PHE A 207 4.40 10.71 -17.77
N LEU A 208 3.29 11.44 -17.64
CA LEU A 208 2.31 11.58 -18.72
C LEU A 208 2.92 12.29 -19.93
N ASP A 209 3.64 13.39 -19.72
CA ASP A 209 4.32 14.15 -20.77
C ASP A 209 5.33 13.25 -21.51
N ALA A 210 6.11 12.45 -20.78
CA ALA A 210 7.05 11.48 -21.37
C ALA A 210 6.35 10.36 -22.15
N PHE A 211 5.21 9.86 -21.64
CA PHE A 211 4.41 8.85 -22.35
C PHE A 211 3.83 9.42 -23.66
N LEU A 212 3.29 10.64 -23.63
CA LEU A 212 2.73 11.29 -24.81
C LEU A 212 3.80 11.63 -25.84
N ALA A 213 4.99 12.04 -25.40
CA ALA A 213 6.12 12.33 -26.28
C ALA A 213 6.80 11.09 -26.87
N SER A 214 6.59 9.91 -26.28
CA SER A 214 7.15 8.64 -26.76
C SER A 214 6.21 7.88 -27.71
N GLN A 215 5.05 8.44 -28.06
CA GLN A 215 4.19 7.87 -29.09
C GLN A 215 4.81 8.10 -30.49
N PRO A 216 4.89 7.06 -31.34
CA PRO A 216 5.46 7.14 -32.68
C PRO A 216 4.61 7.97 -33.66
#